data_AF-M1ESY0-F1
#
_entry.id   AF-M1ESY0-F1
#
_cell.length_a   1.000
_cell.length_b   1.000
_cell.length_c   1.000
_cell.angle_alpha   90.00
_cell.angle_beta   90.00
_cell.angle_gamma   90.00
#
_symmetry.space_group_name_H-M   'P 1'
#
loop_
_entity.id
_entity.type
_entity.pdbx_description
1 polymer ?
#
loop_
_entity_poly.entity_id
_entity_poly.type
_entity_poly.pdbx_seq_one_letter_code
_entity_poly.pdbx_strand_id
1 'polypeptide(L)'
;GVGVAYRSLGRFEQLGKTAASWCLHVNNWLQVSFTAKHANKAKVLEPPVPDCLGVHCDFHQGLLSFYNARTKQLLHTFKAKFTQPLLPAFTVWCGSFQVTTGLQVPSSVRCLQKRGSATSSSNTSL
;
A
#
# COMPACT_ATOMS: atom_id res chain seq x y z
N GLY A 1 -0.90 -11.18 -3.43
CA GLY A 1 -0.93 -9.71 -3.67
C GLY A 1 -1.95 -9.09 -2.74
N VAL A 2 -1.59 -8.01 -2.06
CA VAL A 2 -2.43 -7.33 -1.06
C VAL A 2 -2.46 -5.84 -1.39
N GLY A 3 -3.64 -5.24 -1.40
CA GLY A 3 -3.77 -3.83 -1.75
C GLY A 3 -5.18 -3.30 -1.62
N VAL A 4 -5.45 -2.25 -2.38
CA VAL A 4 -6.77 -1.62 -2.49
C VAL A 4 -7.10 -1.34 -3.95
N ALA A 5 -8.39 -1.29 -4.24
CA ALA A 5 -8.90 -1.00 -5.58
C ALA A 5 -10.16 -0.14 -5.51
N TYR A 6 -10.43 0.58 -6.59
CA TYR A 6 -11.75 1.12 -6.84
C TYR A 6 -12.73 0.01 -7.20
N ARG A 7 -14.01 0.26 -6.96
CA ARG A 7 -15.10 -0.65 -7.36
C ARG A 7 -15.15 -0.85 -8.88
N SER A 8 -14.64 0.12 -9.66
CA SER A 8 -14.57 0.04 -11.12
C SER A 8 -13.47 -0.90 -11.65
N LEU A 9 -12.64 -1.51 -10.79
CA LEU A 9 -11.68 -2.51 -11.22
C LEU A 9 -12.42 -3.72 -11.80
N GLY A 10 -12.08 -4.10 -13.04
CA GLY A 10 -12.67 -5.26 -13.70
C GLY A 10 -12.43 -6.55 -12.92
N ARG A 11 -13.39 -7.47 -12.94
CA ARG A 11 -13.33 -8.75 -12.20
C ARG A 11 -12.10 -9.61 -12.55
N PHE A 12 -11.61 -9.49 -13.78
CA PHE A 12 -10.48 -10.25 -14.29
C PHE A 12 -9.19 -9.42 -14.39
N GLU A 13 -9.23 -8.16 -13.95
CA GLU A 13 -8.05 -7.29 -13.95
C GLU A 13 -7.11 -7.66 -12.81
N GLN A 14 -5.81 -7.68 -13.13
CA GLN A 14 -4.78 -7.96 -12.14
C GLN A 14 -4.49 -6.70 -11.31
N LEU A 15 -4.34 -6.87 -9.99
CA LEU A 15 -4.01 -5.75 -9.11
C LEU A 15 -2.69 -5.07 -9.54
N GLY A 16 -2.73 -3.74 -9.58
CA GLY A 16 -1.62 -2.87 -9.97
C GLY A 16 -1.41 -2.71 -11.47
N LYS A 17 -2.19 -3.39 -12.33
CA LYS A 17 -2.10 -3.21 -13.79
C LYS A 17 -2.83 -1.98 -14.32
N THR A 18 -3.92 -1.59 -13.69
CA THR A 18 -4.68 -0.38 -14.05
C THR A 18 -4.47 0.74 -13.02
N ALA A 19 -4.90 1.95 -13.36
CA ALA A 19 -4.94 3.07 -12.42
C ALA A 19 -6.00 2.89 -11.32
N ALA A 20 -6.87 1.88 -11.42
CA ALA A 20 -7.93 1.62 -10.46
C ALA A 20 -7.47 0.76 -9.27
N SER A 21 -6.19 0.40 -9.16
CA SER A 21 -5.68 -0.40 -8.05
C SER A 21 -4.23 -0.09 -7.67
N TRP A 22 -3.90 -0.33 -6.41
CA TRP A 22 -2.58 -0.20 -5.80
C TRP A 22 -2.33 -1.44 -4.95
N CYS A 23 -1.19 -2.11 -5.10
CA CYS A 23 -0.91 -3.29 -4.31
C CYS A 23 0.58 -3.52 -4.07
N LEU A 24 0.87 -4.31 -3.03
CA LEU A 24 2.11 -5.06 -2.93
C LEU A 24 1.90 -6.47 -3.47
N HIS A 25 2.86 -6.96 -4.22
CA HIS A 25 2.83 -8.26 -4.86
C HIS A 25 4.12 -9.03 -4.58
N VAL A 26 3.95 -10.28 -4.17
CA VAL A 26 5.04 -11.25 -4.00
C VAL A 26 4.91 -12.26 -5.12
N ASN A 27 5.98 -12.45 -5.89
CA ASN A 27 6.14 -13.58 -6.79
C ASN A 27 7.18 -14.51 -6.18
N ASN A 28 6.87 -15.81 -6.10
CA ASN A 28 7.73 -16.85 -5.50
C ASN A 28 7.89 -18.07 -6.42
N TRP A 29 7.67 -17.94 -7.73
CA TRP A 29 7.76 -19.08 -8.64
C TRP A 29 9.21 -19.45 -8.98
N LEU A 30 9.99 -18.51 -9.53
CA LEU A 30 11.38 -18.75 -9.97
C LEU A 30 12.37 -17.93 -9.15
N GLN A 31 12.01 -16.67 -8.87
CA GLN A 31 12.78 -15.77 -8.02
C GLN A 31 11.79 -15.04 -7.12
N VAL A 32 12.11 -14.97 -5.83
CA VAL A 32 11.37 -14.16 -4.88
C VAL A 32 11.51 -12.71 -5.29
N SER A 33 10.40 -12.06 -5.61
CA SER A 33 10.37 -10.61 -5.81
C SER A 33 9.23 -9.99 -5.03
N PHE A 34 9.54 -8.93 -4.30
CA PHE A 34 8.58 -8.14 -3.56
C PHE A 34 8.43 -6.78 -4.24
N THR A 35 7.24 -6.45 -4.71
CA THR A 35 7.02 -5.30 -5.59
C THR A 35 5.82 -4.48 -5.17
N ALA A 36 5.95 -3.15 -5.26
CA ALA A 36 4.83 -2.22 -5.22
C ALA A 36 4.35 -1.95 -6.66
N LYS A 37 3.06 -2.13 -6.93
CA LYS A 37 2.48 -2.03 -8.28
C LYS A 37 1.28 -1.08 -8.35
N HIS A 38 1.24 -0.25 -9.38
CA HIS A 38 0.14 0.66 -9.71
C HIS A 38 0.24 1.12 -11.17
N ALA A 39 -0.89 1.19 -11.90
CA ALA A 39 -0.94 1.70 -13.27
C ALA A 39 0.13 1.10 -14.20
N ASN A 40 0.29 -0.23 -14.13
CA ASN A 40 1.26 -1.02 -14.90
C ASN A 40 2.74 -0.69 -14.60
N LYS A 41 3.02 0.10 -13.56
CA LYS A 41 4.36 0.34 -13.03
C LYS A 41 4.62 -0.59 -11.86
N ALA A 42 5.84 -1.06 -11.74
CA ALA A 42 6.31 -1.90 -10.63
C ALA A 42 7.63 -1.34 -10.07
N LYS A 43 7.74 -1.30 -8.74
CA LYS A 43 8.97 -0.97 -8.02
C LYS A 43 9.33 -2.15 -7.12
N VAL A 44 10.54 -2.69 -7.29
CA VAL A 44 11.08 -3.70 -6.36
C VAL A 44 11.35 -3.04 -5.01
N LEU A 45 10.93 -3.72 -3.95
CA LEU A 45 11.15 -3.31 -2.57
C LEU A 45 12.37 -4.07 -2.03
N GLU A 46 13.28 -3.33 -1.39
CA GLU A 46 14.49 -3.89 -0.77
C GLU A 46 14.23 -4.68 0.51
N PRO A 47 13.28 -4.29 1.39
CA PRO A 47 13.01 -5.07 2.58
C PRO A 47 12.54 -6.49 2.26
N PRO A 48 12.83 -7.47 3.13
CA PRO A 48 12.33 -8.84 2.97
C PRO A 48 10.80 -8.86 3.02
N VAL A 49 10.21 -9.89 2.41
CA VAL A 49 8.76 -10.12 2.46
C VAL A 49 8.35 -10.34 3.92
N PRO A 50 7.43 -9.54 4.48
CA PRO A 50 6.98 -9.72 5.85
C PRO A 50 5.88 -10.79 5.96
N ASP A 51 5.84 -11.51 7.07
CA ASP A 51 4.76 -12.48 7.36
C ASP A 51 3.40 -11.82 7.62
N CYS A 52 3.41 -10.55 8.06
CA CYS A 52 2.19 -9.79 8.37
C CYS A 52 2.31 -8.36 7.84
N LEU A 53 1.35 -7.98 6.99
CA LEU A 53 1.26 -6.66 6.37
C LEU A 53 0.21 -5.81 7.07
N GLY A 54 0.60 -4.60 7.46
CA GLY A 54 -0.33 -3.54 7.82
C GLY A 54 -0.61 -2.66 6.60
N VAL A 55 -1.88 -2.33 6.36
CA VAL A 55 -2.30 -1.40 5.30
C VAL A 55 -3.03 -0.24 5.97
N HIS A 56 -2.55 0.98 5.72
CA HIS A 56 -3.16 2.20 6.25
C HIS A 56 -3.48 3.14 5.09
N CYS A 57 -4.70 3.68 5.11
CA CYS A 57 -5.15 4.65 4.12
C CYS A 57 -5.52 5.96 4.82
N ASP A 58 -4.79 7.02 4.48
CA ASP A 58 -5.24 8.39 4.71
C ASP A 58 -5.90 8.89 3.43
N PHE A 59 -7.23 8.79 3.38
CA PHE A 59 -7.99 9.12 2.18
C PHE A 59 -7.88 10.61 1.82
N HIS A 60 -7.92 11.49 2.82
CA HIS A 60 -7.92 12.93 2.62
C HIS A 60 -6.55 13.44 2.18
N GLN A 61 -5.46 12.89 2.73
CA GLN A 61 -4.11 13.25 2.31
C GLN A 61 -3.64 12.48 1.05
N GLY A 62 -4.41 11.51 0.58
CA GLY A 62 -4.04 10.71 -0.58
C GLY A 62 -2.84 9.79 -0.35
N LEU A 63 -2.70 9.27 0.87
CA LEU A 63 -1.60 8.39 1.26
C LEU A 63 -2.10 6.98 1.50
N LEU A 64 -1.53 6.02 0.77
CA LEU A 64 -1.71 4.59 1.03
C LEU A 64 -0.38 3.98 1.42
N SER A 65 -0.23 3.63 2.69
CA SER A 65 1.01 3.16 3.28
C SER A 65 0.92 1.69 3.68
N PHE A 66 1.98 0.95 3.39
CA PHE A 66 2.15 -0.46 3.72
C PHE A 66 3.29 -0.62 4.72
N TYR A 67 3.07 -1.46 5.72
CA TYR A 67 4.00 -1.69 6.83
C TYR A 67 4.25 -3.17 7.06
N ASN A 68 5.43 -3.51 7.55
CA ASN A 68 5.60 -4.74 8.30
C ASN A 68 4.89 -4.54 9.65
N ALA A 69 3.80 -5.29 9.87
CA ALA A 69 2.95 -5.08 11.04
C ALA A 69 3.64 -5.46 12.36
N ARG A 70 4.62 -6.38 12.33
CA ARG A 70 5.35 -6.81 13.52
C ARG A 70 6.41 -5.78 13.92
N THR A 71 7.22 -5.33 12.96
CA THR A 71 8.35 -4.41 13.22
C THR A 71 7.96 -2.94 13.14
N LYS A 72 6.74 -2.63 12.64
CA LYS A 72 6.25 -1.28 12.35
C LYS A 72 7.05 -0.55 11.28
N GLN A 73 7.93 -1.24 10.55
CA GLN A 73 8.72 -0.69 9.46
C GLN A 73 7.81 -0.29 8.29
N LEU A 74 7.97 0.92 7.77
CA LEU A 74 7.32 1.35 6.53
C LEU A 74 7.99 0.66 5.33
N LEU A 75 7.18 -0.01 4.51
CA LEU A 75 7.65 -0.72 3.32
C LEU A 75 7.48 0.13 2.06
N HIS A 76 6.31 0.77 1.92
CA HIS A 76 6.00 1.59 0.77
C HIS A 76 4.87 2.58 1.07
N THR A 77 4.85 3.71 0.40
CA THR A 77 3.72 4.65 0.38
C THR A 77 3.42 5.07 -1.05
N PHE A 78 2.20 4.81 -1.49
CA PHE A 78 1.66 5.44 -2.69
C PHE A 78 1.10 6.81 -2.33
N LYS A 79 1.40 7.80 -3.16
CA LYS A 79 0.76 9.11 -3.15
C LYS A 79 -0.19 9.19 -4.33
N ALA A 80 -1.48 9.33 -4.08
CA ALA A 80 -2.50 9.39 -5.12
C ALA A 80 -3.70 10.20 -4.65
N LYS A 81 -4.31 10.97 -5.56
CA LYS A 81 -5.60 11.61 -5.28
C LYS A 81 -6.71 10.58 -5.50
N PHE A 82 -7.25 10.03 -4.41
CA PHE A 82 -8.33 9.06 -4.51
C PHE A 82 -9.63 9.73 -4.95
N THR A 83 -10.24 9.20 -6.02
CA THR A 83 -11.45 9.77 -6.64
C THR A 83 -12.70 8.94 -6.36
N GLN A 84 -12.54 7.75 -5.77
CA GLN A 84 -13.62 6.85 -5.40
C GLN A 84 -13.27 6.18 -4.06
N PRO A 85 -14.27 5.66 -3.32
CA PRO A 85 -14.02 4.81 -2.16
C PRO A 85 -13.10 3.64 -2.53
N LEU A 86 -12.16 3.35 -1.63
CA LEU A 86 -11.22 2.25 -1.77
C LEU A 86 -11.75 0.99 -1.10
N LEU A 87 -11.67 -0.12 -1.81
CA LEU A 87 -12.01 -1.45 -1.32
C LEU A 87 -10.72 -2.25 -1.08
N PRO A 88 -10.59 -2.99 0.04
CA PRO A 88 -9.53 -3.98 0.18
C PRO A 88 -9.57 -4.97 -0.98
N ALA A 89 -8.42 -5.26 -1.56
CA ALA A 89 -8.31 -6.13 -2.72
C ALA A 89 -7.13 -7.09 -2.56
N PHE A 90 -7.36 -8.35 -2.94
CA PHE A 90 -6.40 -9.42 -2.73
C PHE A 90 -6.32 -10.32 -3.96
N THR A 91 -5.14 -10.90 -4.18
CA THR A 91 -4.91 -11.93 -5.19
C THR A 91 -4.10 -13.04 -4.57
N VAL A 92 -4.63 -14.27 -4.63
CA VAL A 92 -3.95 -15.48 -4.15
C VAL A 92 -3.64 -16.34 -5.35
N TRP A 93 -2.38 -16.74 -5.49
CA TRP A 93 -1.98 -17.72 -6.50
C TRP A 93 -2.00 -19.12 -5.89
N CYS A 94 -1.20 -19.32 -4.85
CA CYS A 94 -1.18 -20.54 -4.04
C CYS A 94 -1.19 -20.19 -2.55
N GLY A 95 -1.73 -21.08 -1.73
CA GLY A 95 -1.81 -20.90 -0.26
C GLY A 95 -3.05 -20.14 0.21
N SER A 96 -2.97 -19.59 1.43
CA SER A 96 -4.04 -18.81 2.05
C SER A 96 -3.45 -17.67 2.89
N PHE A 97 -4.29 -16.71 3.24
CA PHE A 97 -3.94 -15.65 4.19
C PHE A 97 -5.17 -15.31 5.02
N GLN A 98 -4.94 -14.76 6.21
CA GLN A 98 -6.02 -14.29 7.08
C GLN A 98 -6.10 -12.77 7.01
N VAL A 99 -7.33 -12.25 7.05
CA VAL A 99 -7.60 -10.81 7.09
C VAL A 99 -8.18 -10.46 8.44
N THR A 100 -7.49 -9.57 9.14
CA THR A 100 -7.98 -8.98 10.39
C THR A 100 -8.36 -7.53 10.13
N THR A 101 -9.61 -7.17 10.42
CA THR A 101 -10.14 -5.81 10.27
C THR A 101 -10.57 -5.25 11.64
N GLY A 102 -10.94 -3.96 11.70
CA GLY A 102 -11.40 -3.33 12.95
C GLY A 102 -10.30 -3.01 13.96
N LEU A 103 -9.03 -3.12 13.58
CA LEU A 103 -7.90 -2.78 14.43
C LEU A 103 -7.78 -1.26 14.61
N GLN A 104 -7.53 -0.80 15.82
CA GLN A 104 -7.19 0.60 16.07
C GLN A 104 -5.84 0.92 15.41
N VAL A 105 -5.76 2.06 14.71
CA VAL A 105 -4.51 2.53 14.11
C VAL A 105 -3.49 2.85 15.22
N PRO A 106 -2.31 2.19 15.26
CA PRO A 106 -1.31 2.44 16.29
C PRO A 106 -0.83 3.89 16.28
N SER A 107 -0.56 4.46 17.46
CA SER A 107 -0.05 5.84 17.61
C SER A 107 1.24 6.10 16.82
N SER A 108 2.11 5.09 16.69
CA SER A 108 3.35 5.19 15.91
C SER A 108 3.10 5.48 14.43
N VAL A 109 2.05 4.93 13.83
CA VAL A 109 1.68 5.18 12.43
C VAL A 109 1.26 6.64 12.26
N ARG A 110 0.46 7.17 13.19
CA ARG A 110 0.05 8.59 13.19
C ARG A 110 1.23 9.54 13.36
N CYS A 111 2.19 9.21 14.23
CA CYS A 111 3.40 10.03 14.44
C CYS A 111 4.33 10.06 13.22
N LEU A 112 4.48 8.93 12.52
CA LEU A 112 5.28 8.84 11.29
C LEU A 112 4.70 9.74 10.18
N GLN A 113 3.37 9.82 10.07
CA GLN A 113 2.72 10.71 9.11
C GLN A 113 2.97 12.19 9.43
N LYS A 114 2.89 12.59 10.71
CA LYS A 114 3.18 13.98 11.13
C LYS A 114 4.62 14.43 10.82
N ARG A 115 5.60 13.52 10.82
CA ARG A 115 6.98 13.86 10.44
C ARG A 115 7.14 14.05 8.93
N GLY A 116 6.34 13.37 8.12
CA GLY A 116 6.36 13.52 6.66
C GLY A 116 5.69 14.81 6.14
N SER A 117 4.86 15.47 6.96
CA SER A 117 4.21 16.75 6.61
C SER A 117 5.01 17.99 7.01
N ALA A 118 6.06 17.84 7.82
CA ALA A 118 6.82 18.97 8.39
C ALA A 118 7.98 19.48 7.51
N THR A 119 8.14 18.98 6.28
CA THR A 119 9.25 19.40 5.37
C THR A 119 8.80 20.11 4.09
N SER A 120 7.59 20.65 4.03
CA SER A 120 7.17 21.55 2.94
C SER A 120 6.55 22.82 3.48
N SER A 121 7.40 23.69 4.02
CA SER A 121 7.10 25.11 4.19
C SER A 121 8.41 25.86 4.29
N SER A 122 9.09 26.02 3.16
CA SER A 122 10.02 27.12 2.98
C SER A 122 9.29 28.16 2.14
N ASN A 123 8.83 29.20 2.83
CA ASN A 123 8.38 30.44 2.25
C ASN A 123 9.56 31.09 1.51
N THR A 124 9.32 31.51 0.27
CA THR A 124 10.02 32.66 -0.27
C THR A 124 9.01 33.48 -1.06
N SER A 125 8.57 34.56 -0.43
CA SER A 125 8.07 35.76 -1.09
C SER A 125 9.03 36.87 -0.71
N LEU A 126 9.81 37.32 -1.69
CA LEU A 126 10.07 38.70 -2.08
C LEU A 126 10.58 38.66 -3.52
#